data_AF-A0A1G9CAZ0-F1
#
_entry.id   AF-A0A1G9CAZ0-F1
#
_cell.length_a   1.000
_cell.length_b   1.000
_cell.length_c   1.000
_cell.angle_alpha   90.00
_cell.angle_beta   90.00
_cell.angle_gamma   90.00
#
_symmetry.space_group_name_H-M   'P 1'
#
loop_
_entity.id
_entity.type
_entity.pdbx_description
1 polymer ?
#
loop_
_entity_poly.entity_id
_entity_poly.type
_entity_poly.pdbx_seq_one_letter_code
_entity_poly.pdbx_strand_id
1 'polypeptide(L)'
;MSNNPIQRTVSFWRVLRSSDRSPVEPADWEGVLTKWGHQSTHGPVEHEIEGGDVLRGKIFTHENIDHLVLTKGRDDVPRQQHLGTGEVAEVPVDGEEWQVIESSFVSFLDFGNVFGLMRSAGASPSPQAIAK
;
A
#
# COMPACT_ATOMS: atom_id res chain seq x y z
N MET A 1 14.28 -26.95 2.85
CA MET A 1 13.01 -26.20 2.97
C MET A 1 12.56 -25.87 1.56
N SER A 2 11.37 -26.28 1.12
CA SER A 2 10.87 -25.86 -0.19
C SER A 2 10.47 -24.39 -0.08
N ASN A 3 11.14 -23.51 -0.84
CA ASN A 3 10.65 -22.15 -1.08
C ASN A 3 9.41 -22.27 -1.97
N ASN A 4 8.26 -22.57 -1.37
CA ASN A 4 7.01 -22.31 -2.06
C ASN A 4 6.94 -20.79 -2.30
N PRO A 5 6.80 -20.33 -3.55
CA PRO A 5 6.67 -18.92 -3.81
C PRO A 5 5.45 -18.39 -3.06
N ILE A 6 5.61 -17.26 -2.38
CA ILE A 6 4.52 -16.61 -1.67
C ILE A 6 3.48 -16.22 -2.72
N GLN A 7 2.31 -16.88 -2.69
CA GLN A 7 1.19 -16.52 -3.55
C GLN A 7 0.49 -15.29 -2.95
N ARG A 8 0.30 -14.26 -3.77
CA ARG A 8 -0.45 -13.05 -3.41
C ARG A 8 -1.57 -12.83 -4.42
N THR A 9 -2.71 -12.36 -3.93
CA THR A 9 -3.84 -12.00 -4.77
C THR A 9 -3.68 -10.56 -5.26
N VAL A 10 -3.85 -10.37 -6.56
CA VAL A 10 -4.03 -9.05 -7.17
C VAL A 10 -5.51 -8.87 -7.45
N SER A 11 -6.07 -7.75 -7.00
CA SER A 11 -7.46 -7.35 -7.26
C SER A 11 -7.47 -6.14 -8.18
N PHE A 12 -8.47 -6.04 -9.06
CA PHE A 12 -8.60 -4.92 -9.99
C PHE A 12 -9.81 -4.07 -9.63
N TRP A 13 -9.63 -2.76 -9.68
CA TRP A 13 -10.63 -1.78 -9.27
C TRP A 13 -10.72 -0.68 -10.32
N ARG A 14 -11.92 -0.14 -10.51
CA ARG A 14 -12.16 0.97 -11.43
C ARG A 14 -12.58 2.20 -10.65
N VAL A 15 -11.98 3.35 -10.98
CA VAL A 15 -12.39 4.64 -10.43
C VAL A 15 -13.65 5.11 -11.15
N LEU A 16 -14.67 5.42 -10.37
CA LEU A 16 -15.97 5.89 -10.84
C LEU A 16 -16.30 7.23 -10.17
N ARG A 17 -17.14 8.04 -10.80
CA ARG A 17 -17.65 9.27 -10.21
C ARG A 17 -18.55 8.91 -9.02
N SER A 18 -18.33 9.56 -7.87
CA SER A 18 -19.07 9.24 -6.63
C SER A 18 -20.56 9.55 -6.72
N SER A 19 -20.96 10.56 -7.49
CA SER A 19 -22.35 11.04 -7.57
C SER A 19 -23.29 10.09 -8.33
N ASP A 20 -22.81 9.46 -9.40
CA ASP A 20 -23.66 8.70 -10.34
C ASP A 20 -23.06 7.35 -10.76
N ARG A 21 -21.86 7.02 -10.26
CA ARG A 21 -21.10 5.80 -10.62
C ARG A 21 -20.77 5.69 -12.11
N SER A 22 -20.87 6.79 -12.85
CA SER A 22 -20.41 6.83 -14.23
C SER A 22 -18.89 6.64 -14.30
N PRO A 23 -18.37 6.05 -15.38
CA PRO A 23 -16.94 6.03 -15.63
C PRO A 23 -16.33 7.43 -15.59
N VAL A 24 -15.17 7.56 -14.94
CA VAL A 24 -14.34 8.76 -15.08
C VAL A 24 -13.56 8.67 -16.39
N GLU A 25 -13.35 9.80 -17.06
CA GLU A 25 -12.46 9.89 -18.23
C GLU A 25 -11.05 9.43 -17.88
N PRO A 26 -10.38 8.62 -18.72
CA PRO A 26 -9.03 8.13 -18.45
C PRO A 26 -8.08 9.24 -18.00
N ALA A 27 -7.47 9.07 -16.83
CA ALA A 27 -6.48 9.99 -16.30
C ALA A 27 -5.07 9.56 -16.73
N ASP A 28 -4.20 10.55 -16.93
CA ASP A 28 -2.76 10.35 -17.11
C ASP A 28 -2.12 10.01 -15.75
N TRP A 29 -2.29 8.75 -15.32
CA TRP A 29 -1.80 8.29 -14.03
C TRP A 29 -0.27 8.33 -13.95
N GLU A 30 0.43 8.08 -15.04
CA GLU A 30 1.88 8.20 -15.11
C GLU A 30 2.30 9.64 -14.80
N GLY A 31 1.73 10.63 -15.49
CA GLY A 31 2.00 12.04 -15.22
C GLY A 31 1.62 12.48 -13.79
N VAL A 32 0.51 11.95 -13.25
CA VAL A 32 0.10 12.19 -11.85
C VAL A 32 1.14 11.63 -10.87
N LEU A 33 1.55 10.37 -11.04
CA LEU A 33 2.51 9.72 -10.16
C LEU A 33 3.89 10.33 -10.27
N THR A 34 4.37 10.67 -11.47
CA THR A 34 5.65 11.35 -11.66
C THR A 34 5.66 12.71 -10.96
N LYS A 35 4.57 13.49 -11.09
CA LYS A 35 4.42 14.77 -10.37
C LYS A 35 4.48 14.57 -8.85
N TRP A 36 3.81 13.55 -8.33
CA TRP A 36 3.87 13.20 -6.91
C TRP A 36 5.22 12.65 -6.49
N GLY A 37 5.91 11.90 -7.36
CA GLY A 37 7.27 11.40 -7.15
C GLY A 37 8.22 12.56 -6.90
N HIS A 38 8.17 13.59 -7.74
CA HIS A 38 8.94 14.83 -7.55
C HIS A 38 8.55 15.61 -6.27
N GLN A 39 7.31 15.52 -5.82
CA GLN A 39 6.89 16.11 -4.53
C GLN A 39 7.39 15.29 -3.34
N SER A 40 7.35 13.96 -3.45
CA SER A 40 7.76 12.98 -2.42
C SER A 40 9.27 12.90 -2.17
N THR A 41 10.09 13.56 -3.01
CA THR A 41 11.50 13.84 -2.69
C THR A 41 11.68 14.63 -1.38
N HIS A 42 10.61 15.17 -0.80
CA HIS A 42 10.58 15.84 0.51
C HIS A 42 10.04 14.96 1.67
N GLY A 43 9.79 13.67 1.45
CA GLY A 43 9.27 12.74 2.44
C GLY A 43 7.95 12.06 2.04
N PRO A 44 7.44 11.10 2.84
CA PRO A 44 6.16 10.45 2.57
C PRO A 44 5.02 11.48 2.64
N VAL A 45 4.01 11.32 1.77
CA VAL A 45 2.78 12.09 1.87
C VAL A 45 1.89 11.41 2.89
N GLU A 46 1.55 12.11 3.97
CA GLU A 46 0.67 11.59 5.01
C GLU A 46 -0.77 12.05 4.79
N HIS A 47 -1.72 11.14 5.04
CA HIS A 47 -3.13 11.44 5.04
C HIS A 47 -3.81 10.72 6.21
N GLU A 48 -4.46 11.48 7.08
CA GLU A 48 -5.24 10.94 8.18
C GLU A 48 -6.61 10.48 7.66
N ILE A 49 -6.96 9.22 7.91
CA ILE A 49 -8.27 8.68 7.54
C ILE A 49 -9.19 8.58 8.76
N GLU A 50 -10.49 8.62 8.48
CA GLU A 50 -11.54 8.40 9.48
C GLU A 50 -11.27 7.12 10.31
N GLY A 51 -11.17 7.29 11.64
CA GLY A 51 -10.73 6.23 12.57
C GLY A 51 -9.37 6.50 13.24
N GLY A 52 -8.65 7.55 12.86
CA GLY A 52 -7.36 7.94 13.45
C GLY A 52 -6.15 7.20 12.88
N ASP A 53 -6.40 6.29 11.92
CA ASP A 53 -5.35 5.64 11.15
C ASP A 53 -4.65 6.67 10.25
N VAL A 54 -3.31 6.66 10.23
CA VAL A 54 -2.51 7.47 9.29
C VAL A 54 -2.07 6.61 8.12
N LEU A 55 -2.46 7.01 6.91
CA LEU A 55 -1.95 6.44 5.68
C LEU A 55 -0.73 7.23 5.20
N ARG A 56 0.29 6.51 4.74
CA ARG A 56 1.47 7.12 4.12
C ARG A 56 1.64 6.61 2.71
N GLY A 57 1.72 7.54 1.76
CA GLY A 57 1.94 7.26 0.35
C GLY A 57 3.38 7.55 -0.06
N LYS A 58 3.97 6.64 -0.85
CA LYS A 58 5.22 6.88 -1.57
C LYS A 58 5.16 6.30 -2.98
N ILE A 59 5.92 6.92 -3.89
CA ILE A 59 6.13 6.37 -5.23
C ILE A 59 7.27 5.36 -5.20
N PHE A 60 7.10 4.25 -5.90
CA PHE A 60 8.11 3.22 -6.10
C PHE A 60 8.20 2.91 -7.59
N THR A 61 9.36 3.14 -8.19
CA THR A 61 9.59 2.86 -9.61
C THR A 61 10.20 1.48 -9.79
N HIS A 62 9.59 0.66 -10.65
CA HIS A 62 10.11 -0.65 -11.04
C HIS A 62 9.99 -0.81 -12.55
N GLU A 63 11.08 -1.25 -13.22
CA GLU A 63 11.10 -1.41 -14.68
C GLU A 63 10.63 -0.16 -15.46
N ASN A 64 10.96 1.03 -14.96
CA ASN A 64 10.52 2.34 -15.48
C ASN A 64 9.01 2.61 -15.37
N ILE A 65 8.29 1.89 -14.52
CA ILE A 65 6.87 2.13 -14.23
C ILE A 65 6.76 2.61 -12.78
N ASP A 66 6.07 3.74 -12.59
CA ASP A 66 5.77 4.27 -11.28
C ASP A 66 4.57 3.55 -10.65
N HIS A 67 4.76 3.10 -9.40
CA HIS A 67 3.73 2.49 -8.58
C HIS A 67 3.50 3.31 -7.32
N LEU A 68 2.27 3.27 -6.80
CA LEU A 68 1.96 3.86 -5.50
C LEU A 68 2.01 2.78 -4.43
N VAL A 69 2.79 3.02 -3.38
CA VAL A 69 2.83 2.20 -2.16
C VAL A 69 2.12 2.95 -1.07
N LEU A 70 1.07 2.35 -0.53
CA LEU A 70 0.31 2.84 0.61
C LEU A 70 0.68 2.01 1.84
N THR A 71 1.06 2.67 2.92
CA THR A 71 1.37 2.01 4.19
C THR A 71 0.47 2.52 5.30
N LYS A 72 0.22 1.64 6.28
CA LYS A 72 -0.50 1.94 7.50
C LYS A 72 0.27 1.37 8.68
N GLY A 73 0.39 2.15 9.75
CA GLY A 73 0.95 1.68 11.01
C GLY A 73 0.13 0.54 11.62
N ARG A 74 0.81 -0.34 12.34
CA ARG A 74 0.22 -1.35 13.21
C ARG A 74 0.49 -0.96 14.66
N ASP A 75 -0.51 -1.14 15.51
CA ASP A 75 -0.39 -0.94 16.95
C ASP A 75 0.09 -2.21 17.67
N ASP A 76 0.16 -3.34 16.97
CA ASP A 76 0.66 -4.59 17.50
C ASP A 76 2.11 -4.86 17.09
N VAL A 77 2.90 -5.39 18.03
CA VAL A 77 4.28 -5.83 17.78
C VAL A 77 4.24 -7.25 17.20
N PRO A 78 4.86 -7.49 16.02
CA PRO A 78 4.97 -8.83 15.46
C PRO A 78 5.60 -9.78 16.46
N ARG A 79 5.14 -11.03 16.46
CA ARG A 79 5.63 -12.05 17.37
C ARG A 79 6.36 -13.15 16.62
N GLN A 80 7.32 -13.76 17.30
CA GLN A 80 8.11 -14.88 16.83
C GLN A 80 8.04 -16.03 17.82
N GLN A 81 8.24 -17.25 17.34
CA GLN A 81 8.17 -18.46 18.16
C GLN A 81 9.44 -19.29 17.98
N HIS A 82 10.06 -19.68 19.10
CA HIS A 82 11.19 -20.59 19.10
C HIS A 82 10.72 -22.01 18.72
N LEU A 83 11.25 -22.57 17.64
CA LEU A 83 10.74 -23.82 17.05
C LEU A 83 10.91 -25.05 17.95
N GLY A 84 11.92 -25.07 18.81
CA GLY A 84 12.22 -26.22 19.68
C GLY A 84 11.50 -26.21 21.02
N THR A 85 11.18 -25.03 21.55
CA THR A 85 10.58 -24.88 22.91
C THR A 85 9.15 -24.38 22.86
N GLY A 86 8.72 -23.77 21.76
CA GLY A 86 7.41 -23.11 21.64
C GLY A 86 7.31 -21.76 22.35
N GLU A 87 8.41 -21.26 22.94
CA GLU A 87 8.44 -19.96 23.58
C GLU A 87 8.16 -18.84 22.56
N VAL A 88 7.34 -17.86 22.96
CA VAL A 88 6.93 -16.75 22.10
C VAL A 88 7.56 -15.46 22.61
N ALA A 89 8.21 -14.73 21.71
CA ALA A 89 8.79 -13.43 21.97
C ALA A 89 8.30 -12.40 20.94
N GLU A 90 8.51 -11.12 21.24
CA GLU A 90 8.30 -10.05 20.27
C GLU A 90 9.45 -10.02 19.26
N VAL A 91 9.15 -9.61 18.03
CA VAL A 91 10.15 -9.28 17.02
C VAL A 91 10.62 -7.85 17.29
N PRO A 92 11.91 -7.62 17.57
CA PRO A 92 12.41 -6.28 17.82
C PRO A 92 12.25 -5.43 16.55
N VAL A 93 11.67 -4.24 16.72
CA VAL A 93 11.73 -3.17 15.73
C VAL A 93 13.10 -2.50 15.78
N ASP A 94 13.48 -1.80 14.72
CA ASP A 94 14.79 -1.14 14.58
C ASP A 94 14.91 0.17 15.39
N GLY A 95 14.47 0.16 16.66
CA GLY A 95 14.44 1.34 17.53
C GLY A 95 13.14 2.16 17.46
N GLU A 96 13.11 3.29 18.18
CA GLU A 96 11.89 4.10 18.42
C GLU A 96 11.40 4.85 17.17
N GLU A 97 12.25 5.04 16.17
CA GLU A 97 11.90 5.73 14.92
C GLU A 97 11.22 4.80 13.90
N TRP A 98 11.08 3.51 14.21
CA TRP A 98 10.53 2.51 13.30
C TRP A 98 9.19 1.99 13.77
N GLN A 99 8.23 2.02 12.85
CA GLN A 99 6.90 1.46 13.05
C GLN A 99 6.71 0.21 12.22
N VAL A 100 6.04 -0.78 12.79
CA VAL A 100 5.56 -1.94 12.06
C VAL A 100 4.42 -1.50 11.15
N ILE A 101 4.48 -1.86 9.87
CA ILE A 101 3.49 -1.42 8.88
C ILE A 101 2.84 -2.59 8.16
N GLU A 102 1.65 -2.32 7.64
CA GLU A 102 1.07 -3.07 6.52
C GLU A 102 1.16 -2.25 5.24
N SER A 103 1.31 -2.93 4.10
CA SER A 103 1.51 -2.29 2.80
C SER A 103 0.52 -2.77 1.75
N SER A 104 0.08 -1.85 0.91
CA SER A 104 -0.64 -2.10 -0.32
C SER A 104 0.12 -1.50 -1.49
N PHE A 105 0.20 -2.25 -2.59
CA PHE A 105 0.90 -1.86 -3.81
C PHE A 105 -0.13 -1.63 -4.90
N VAL A 106 -0.08 -0.46 -5.51
CA VAL A 106 -1.04 0.02 -6.51
C VAL A 106 -0.32 0.23 -7.82
N SER A 107 -0.83 -0.38 -8.88
CA SER A 107 -0.38 -0.14 -10.25
C SER A 107 -1.55 0.32 -11.07
N PHE A 108 -1.45 1.51 -11.65
CA PHE A 108 -2.47 2.05 -12.52
C PHE A 108 -2.30 1.48 -13.93
N LEU A 109 -3.41 1.15 -14.58
CA LEU A 109 -3.44 0.77 -15.98
C LEU A 109 -3.65 2.02 -16.84
N ASP A 110 -3.07 1.99 -18.04
CA ASP A 110 -3.15 3.04 -19.06
C ASP A 110 -4.56 3.19 -19.66
N PHE A 111 -5.49 2.30 -19.33
CA PHE A 111 -6.87 2.35 -19.81
C PHE A 111 -7.92 2.25 -18.69
N GLY A 112 -9.09 2.82 -18.98
CA GLY A 112 -10.32 2.57 -18.24
C GLY A 112 -10.38 3.11 -16.81
N ASN A 113 -9.36 3.85 -16.36
CA ASN A 113 -9.17 4.23 -14.95
C ASN A 113 -9.23 3.03 -14.01
N VAL A 114 -8.51 1.99 -14.39
CA VAL A 114 -8.39 0.76 -13.61
C VAL A 114 -7.05 0.75 -12.91
N PHE A 115 -7.02 0.24 -11.68
CA PHE A 115 -5.78 -0.06 -10.99
C PHE A 115 -5.80 -1.49 -10.44
N GLY A 116 -4.63 -2.12 -10.48
CA GLY A 116 -4.33 -3.33 -9.74
C GLY A 116 -3.91 -2.98 -8.32
N LEU A 117 -4.41 -3.75 -7.34
CA LEU A 117 -4.08 -3.63 -5.93
C LEU A 117 -3.63 -4.99 -5.40
N MET A 118 -2.42 -5.03 -4.84
CA MET A 118 -1.91 -6.16 -4.06
C MET A 118 -1.76 -5.73 -2.60
N ARG A 119 -2.34 -6.50 -1.67
CA ARG A 119 -2.26 -6.24 -0.22
C ARG A 119 -1.28 -7.23 0.41
N SER A 120 -0.42 -6.73 1.30
CA SER A 120 0.52 -7.58 2.05
C SER A 120 -0.19 -8.50 3.06
N ALA A 121 -1.29 -8.02 3.62
CA ALA A 121 -2.12 -8.72 4.60
C ALA A 121 -3.56 -8.15 4.63
N GLY A 122 -4.44 -8.80 5.40
CA GLY A 122 -5.86 -8.49 5.45
C GLY A 122 -6.20 -7.12 6.04
N ALA A 123 -5.27 -6.49 6.76
CA ALA A 123 -5.44 -5.16 7.38
C ALA A 123 -4.76 -4.03 6.57
N SER A 124 -4.09 -4.36 5.47
CA SER A 124 -3.36 -3.38 4.63
C SER A 124 -4.33 -2.37 4.00
N PRO A 125 -3.89 -1.17 3.58
CA PRO A 125 -4.79 -0.18 2.98
C PRO A 125 -5.73 -0.77 1.91
N SER A 126 -7.02 -0.47 2.04
CA SER A 126 -8.05 -0.99 1.13
C SER A 126 -8.09 -0.17 -0.17
N PRO A 127 -8.79 -0.62 -1.22
CA PRO A 127 -8.94 0.15 -2.45
C PRO A 127 -9.56 1.54 -2.23
N GLN A 128 -10.38 1.70 -1.18
CA GLN A 128 -10.98 2.98 -0.83
C GLN A 128 -9.94 4.03 -0.41
N ALA A 129 -8.76 3.60 0.06
CA ALA A 129 -7.67 4.49 0.43
C ALA A 129 -7.09 5.28 -0.75
N ILE A 130 -7.33 4.86 -1.99
CA ILE A 130 -6.91 5.57 -3.21
C ILE A 130 -7.89 6.70 -3.56
N ALA A 131 -9.12 6.61 -3.06
CA ALA A 131 -10.18 7.58 -3.35
C ALA A 131 -10.35 8.66 -2.26
N LYS A 132 -9.52 8.61 -1.21
CA LYS A 132 -9.48 9.59 -0.10
C LYS A 132 -8.32 10.55 -0.34
#